data_AF-A0A960FAF9-F1
#
_entry.id   AF-A0A960FAF9-F1
#
_cell.length_a   1.000
_cell.length_b   1.000
_cell.length_c   1.000
_cell.angle_alpha   90.00
_cell.angle_beta   90.00
_cell.angle_gamma   90.00
#
_symmetry.space_group_name_H-M   'P 1'
#
loop_
_entity.id
_entity.type
_entity.pdbx_description
1 polymer ?
#
loop_
_entity_poly.entity_id
_entity_poly.type
_entity_poly.pdbx_seq_one_letter_code
_entity_poly.pdbx_strand_id
1 'polypeptide(L)'
;MLNRLDLRGVTGSLAGLLPRPVVAGDEPVAAVRAIITDVRERGDAALAEYTARFDGALPPNWRVPAGELARALSNVDPDVRAALELARDNIAAYHRTQRHAEIRHDSPGMVIRSLQQPVDRAGCYVPGGRAAYPSTVLMTAVPAKVAGVAEVVLCVPPGPEGRIDDVVLAAAAVAEVDEVYAVGGAQAIAALAYGTESVSPVDVIVGPGNVYVAIAKREVAGTVGVPSAFAGPSEVVVVADATSPVELVAIDICVQAEHGPDGLAWLVCWDPAVAD
;
A
#
# COMPACT_ATOMS: atom_id res chain seq x y z
N MET A 1 -0.93 -28.08 -6.67
CA MET A 1 -1.94 -29.09 -6.27
C MET A 1 -2.80 -28.44 -5.22
N LEU A 2 -4.13 -28.36 -5.43
CA LEU A 2 -5.04 -27.76 -4.45
C LEU A 2 -5.28 -28.75 -3.29
N ASN A 3 -5.32 -28.23 -2.07
CA ASN A 3 -5.63 -29.03 -0.90
C ASN A 3 -7.14 -29.04 -0.67
N ARG A 4 -7.77 -30.22 -0.72
CA ARG A 4 -9.19 -30.38 -0.42
C ARG A 4 -9.38 -30.72 1.05
N LEU A 5 -10.17 -29.91 1.76
CA LEU A 5 -10.55 -30.14 3.15
C LEU A 5 -12.05 -30.44 3.20
N ASP A 6 -12.42 -31.66 3.63
CA ASP A 6 -13.82 -31.99 3.90
C ASP A 6 -14.15 -31.68 5.36
N LEU A 7 -14.93 -30.62 5.57
CA LEU A 7 -15.32 -30.16 6.91
C LEU A 7 -16.68 -30.68 7.35
N ARG A 8 -17.32 -31.57 6.57
CA ARG A 8 -18.62 -32.14 6.93
C ARG A 8 -18.51 -33.01 8.19
N GLY A 9 -19.41 -32.77 9.15
CA GLY A 9 -19.44 -33.52 10.41
C GLY A 9 -18.33 -33.14 11.40
N VAL A 10 -17.47 -32.16 11.08
CA VAL A 10 -16.50 -31.63 12.04
C VAL A 10 -17.25 -30.87 13.14
N THR A 11 -17.10 -31.33 14.38
CA THR A 11 -17.62 -30.65 15.58
C THR A 11 -16.45 -30.19 16.42
N GLY A 12 -16.45 -28.92 16.84
CA GLY A 12 -15.34 -28.31 17.59
C GLY A 12 -14.52 -27.30 16.78
N SER A 13 -13.31 -27.00 17.23
CA SER A 13 -12.48 -25.92 16.68
C SER A 13 -11.85 -26.29 15.33
N LEU A 14 -12.00 -25.40 14.35
CA LEU A 14 -11.35 -25.50 13.03
C LEU A 14 -9.89 -25.02 13.05
N ALA A 15 -9.41 -24.46 14.17
CA ALA A 15 -8.12 -23.77 14.24
C ALA A 15 -6.89 -24.63 13.90
N GLY A 16 -6.97 -25.96 14.10
CA GLY A 16 -5.91 -26.91 13.74
C GLY A 16 -6.10 -27.56 12.37
N LEU A 17 -7.25 -27.34 11.72
CA LEU A 17 -7.60 -27.90 10.41
C LEU A 17 -7.38 -26.89 9.29
N LEU A 18 -7.64 -25.61 9.55
CA LEU A 18 -7.42 -24.55 8.59
C LEU A 18 -5.93 -24.18 8.55
N PRO A 19 -5.29 -24.26 7.36
CA PRO A 19 -3.93 -23.79 7.20
C PRO A 19 -3.83 -22.32 7.63
N ARG A 20 -2.81 -22.00 8.42
CA ARG A 20 -2.50 -20.61 8.77
C ARG A 20 -1.37 -20.11 7.90
N PRO A 21 -1.33 -18.80 7.61
CA PRO A 21 -0.15 -18.18 7.04
C PRO A 21 1.07 -18.54 7.88
N VAL A 22 2.10 -19.10 7.24
CA VAL A 22 3.35 -19.40 7.91
C VAL A 22 4.11 -18.07 8.03
N VAL A 23 4.14 -17.51 9.23
CA VAL A 23 5.05 -16.39 9.56
C VAL A 23 6.42 -17.00 9.85
N ALA A 24 7.12 -17.49 8.82
CA ALA A 24 8.43 -18.14 8.98
C ALA A 24 9.59 -17.14 8.84
N GLY A 25 10.54 -17.23 9.78
CA GLY A 25 11.89 -16.65 9.68
C GLY A 25 12.27 -15.73 10.84
N ASP A 26 13.58 -15.54 11.03
CA ASP A 26 14.08 -14.40 11.79
C ASP A 26 13.75 -13.14 10.98
N GLU A 27 12.74 -12.39 11.43
CA GLU A 27 12.43 -11.08 10.85
C GLU A 27 13.71 -10.22 10.81
N PRO A 28 14.01 -9.49 9.71
CA PRO A 28 15.23 -8.70 9.57
C PRO A 28 15.23 -7.41 10.42
N VAL A 29 14.72 -7.47 11.65
CA VAL A 29 14.55 -6.33 12.56
C VAL A 29 15.86 -5.61 12.82
N ALA A 30 16.94 -6.34 13.09
CA ALA A 30 18.25 -5.73 13.32
C ALA A 30 18.77 -4.96 12.09
N ALA A 31 18.57 -5.52 10.89
CA ALA A 31 18.95 -4.86 9.65
C ALA A 31 18.08 -3.63 9.37
N VAL A 32 16.77 -3.72 9.60
CA VAL A 32 15.84 -2.58 9.43
C VAL A 32 16.17 -1.46 10.41
N ARG A 33 16.46 -1.77 11.67
CA ARG A 33 16.90 -0.77 12.67
C ARG A 33 18.19 -0.09 12.25
N ALA A 34 19.16 -0.84 11.74
CA ALA A 34 20.40 -0.26 11.23
C ALA A 34 20.13 0.73 10.08
N ILE A 35 19.28 0.36 9.12
CA ILE A 35 18.87 1.25 8.02
C ILE A 35 18.20 2.52 8.57
N ILE A 36 17.27 2.38 9.52
CA ILE A 36 16.59 3.53 10.13
C ILE A 36 17.58 4.45 10.83
N THR A 37 18.48 3.90 11.65
CA THR A 37 19.51 4.69 12.35
C THR A 37 20.39 5.43 11.36
N ASP A 38 20.85 4.76 10.31
CA ASP A 38 21.70 5.36 9.29
C ASP A 38 21.01 6.53 8.57
N VAL A 39 19.74 6.38 8.18
CA VAL A 39 18.98 7.47 7.55
C VAL A 39 18.78 8.64 8.50
N ARG A 40 18.54 8.38 9.79
CA ARG A 40 18.42 9.44 10.81
C ARG A 40 19.70 10.21 11.05
N GLU A 41 20.85 9.52 11.01
CA GLU A 41 22.15 10.12 11.33
C GLU A 41 22.83 10.74 10.10
N ARG A 42 22.61 10.19 8.90
CA ARG A 42 23.34 10.53 7.67
C ARG A 42 22.46 11.08 6.54
N GLY A 43 21.14 11.13 6.73
CA GLY A 43 20.21 11.73 5.76
C GLY A 43 20.34 11.15 4.35
N ASP A 44 20.39 12.03 3.36
CA ASP A 44 20.45 11.70 1.93
C ASP A 44 21.66 10.81 1.56
N ALA A 45 22.75 10.89 2.34
CA ALA A 45 23.92 10.04 2.10
C ALA A 45 23.60 8.55 2.35
N ALA A 46 22.82 8.24 3.39
CA ALA A 46 22.33 6.87 3.62
C ALA A 46 21.28 6.47 2.56
N LEU A 47 20.42 7.40 2.13
CA LEU A 47 19.47 7.12 1.04
C LEU A 47 20.20 6.72 -0.24
N ALA A 48 21.26 7.44 -0.61
CA ALA A 48 22.08 7.13 -1.78
C ALA A 48 22.69 5.73 -1.67
N GLU A 49 23.31 5.41 -0.53
CA GLU A 49 23.93 4.10 -0.29
C GLU A 49 22.92 2.95 -0.43
N TYR A 50 21.77 3.05 0.25
CA TYR A 50 20.77 1.98 0.24
C TYR A 50 20.02 1.88 -1.09
N THR A 51 19.73 3.00 -1.76
CA THR A 51 19.11 2.99 -3.08
C THR A 51 20.03 2.37 -4.12
N ALA A 52 21.31 2.73 -4.15
CA ALA A 52 22.27 2.10 -5.05
C ALA A 52 22.42 0.59 -4.78
N ARG A 53 22.41 0.21 -3.50
CA ARG A 53 22.57 -1.20 -3.09
C ARG A 53 21.34 -2.07 -3.42
N PHE A 54 20.13 -1.56 -3.19
CA PHE A 54 18.90 -2.37 -3.25
C PHE A 54 18.12 -2.18 -4.55
N ASP A 55 18.15 -0.98 -5.12
CA ASP A 55 17.41 -0.63 -6.35
C ASP A 55 18.34 -0.58 -7.59
N GLY A 56 19.66 -0.61 -7.38
CA GLY A 56 20.68 -0.79 -8.43
C GLY A 56 21.09 0.49 -9.17
N ALA A 57 20.30 1.56 -9.07
CA ALA A 57 20.60 2.84 -9.68
C ALA A 57 20.09 4.00 -8.82
N LEU A 58 20.88 5.08 -8.78
CA LEU A 58 20.48 6.33 -8.16
C LEU A 58 19.58 7.13 -9.10
N PRO A 59 18.50 7.74 -8.59
CA PRO A 59 17.75 8.68 -9.40
C PRO A 59 18.57 9.95 -9.65
N PRO A 60 18.33 10.66 -10.77
CA PRO A 60 19.01 11.92 -11.04
C PRO A 60 18.67 13.01 -10.03
N ASN A 61 17.47 12.94 -9.45
CA ASN A 61 17.00 13.78 -8.36
C ASN A 61 16.14 12.92 -7.43
N TRP A 62 16.23 13.12 -6.11
CA TRP A 62 15.35 12.42 -5.18
C TRP A 62 13.88 12.76 -5.44
N ARG A 63 13.57 14.05 -5.54
CA ARG A 63 12.23 14.54 -5.90
C ARG A 63 12.07 14.53 -7.42
N VAL A 64 11.07 13.81 -7.89
CA VAL A 64 10.68 13.80 -9.30
C VAL A 64 10.12 15.17 -9.68
N PRO A 65 10.62 15.82 -10.74
CA PRO A 65 10.10 17.10 -11.19
C PRO A 65 8.62 17.03 -11.59
N ALA A 66 7.82 18.03 -11.25
CA ALA A 66 6.40 18.08 -11.59
C ALA A 66 6.13 17.97 -13.12
N GLY A 67 7.05 18.50 -13.94
CA GLY A 67 6.97 18.36 -15.40
C GLY A 67 7.07 16.90 -15.88
N GLU A 68 7.71 16.02 -15.12
CA GLU A 68 7.82 14.60 -15.45
C GLU A 68 6.50 13.86 -15.19
N LEU A 69 5.75 14.22 -14.15
CA LEU A 69 4.40 13.70 -13.90
C LEU A 69 3.44 14.09 -15.03
N ALA A 70 3.45 15.35 -15.44
CA ALA A 70 2.62 15.85 -16.55
C ALA A 70 2.99 15.18 -17.88
N ARG A 71 4.28 14.97 -18.13
CA ARG A 71 4.78 14.23 -19.29
C ARG A 71 4.29 12.78 -19.27
N ALA A 72 4.45 12.10 -18.14
CA ALA A 72 4.04 10.70 -17.98
C ALA A 72 2.53 10.53 -18.23
N LEU A 73 1.70 11.40 -17.64
CA LEU A 73 0.25 11.41 -17.87
C LEU A 73 -0.15 11.66 -19.34
N SER A 74 0.65 12.46 -20.07
CA SER A 74 0.40 12.74 -21.48
C SER A 74 0.87 11.62 -22.41
N ASN A 75 1.82 10.79 -21.95
CA ASN A 75 2.46 9.76 -22.75
C ASN A 75 1.86 8.36 -22.56
N VAL A 76 1.18 8.10 -21.44
CA VAL A 76 0.47 6.83 -21.25
C VAL A 76 -0.63 6.66 -22.29
N ASP A 77 -0.94 5.40 -22.59
CA ASP A 77 -2.02 5.03 -23.50
C ASP A 77 -3.34 5.73 -23.08
N PRO A 78 -4.10 6.32 -24.02
CA PRO A 78 -5.36 7.01 -23.70
C PRO A 78 -6.37 6.14 -22.93
N ASP A 79 -6.44 4.84 -23.21
CA ASP A 79 -7.36 3.93 -22.53
C ASP A 79 -6.87 3.67 -21.09
N VAL A 80 -5.55 3.58 -20.88
CA VAL A 80 -4.96 3.49 -19.54
C VAL A 80 -5.23 4.77 -18.75
N ARG A 81 -5.06 5.94 -19.36
CA ARG A 81 -5.38 7.22 -18.73
C ARG A 81 -6.84 7.28 -18.32
N ALA A 82 -7.76 6.92 -19.22
CA ALA A 82 -9.19 6.90 -18.93
C ALA A 82 -9.52 5.93 -17.78
N ALA A 83 -8.88 4.76 -17.73
CA ALA A 83 -9.02 3.80 -16.64
C ALA A 83 -8.52 4.35 -15.30
N LEU A 84 -7.40 5.07 -15.28
CA LEU A 84 -6.87 5.72 -14.07
C LEU A 84 -7.83 6.81 -13.55
N GLU A 85 -8.33 7.66 -14.45
CA GLU A 85 -9.28 8.72 -14.10
C GLU A 85 -10.60 8.15 -13.57
N LEU A 86 -11.14 7.11 -14.22
CA LEU A 86 -12.33 6.40 -13.75
C LEU A 86 -12.11 5.74 -12.38
N ALA A 87 -10.97 5.09 -12.18
CA ALA A 87 -10.63 4.48 -10.90
C ALA A 87 -10.52 5.53 -9.79
N ARG A 88 -9.83 6.66 -10.05
CA ARG A 88 -9.76 7.79 -9.11
C ARG A 88 -11.15 8.27 -8.72
N ASP A 89 -12.04 8.49 -9.69
CA ASP A 89 -13.37 9.03 -9.43
C ASP A 89 -14.23 8.08 -8.58
N ASN A 90 -14.16 6.78 -8.86
CA ASN A 90 -14.85 5.75 -8.08
C ASN A 90 -14.31 5.65 -6.65
N ILE A 91 -12.97 5.64 -6.48
CA ILE A 91 -12.32 5.62 -5.16
C ILE A 91 -12.72 6.87 -4.38
N ALA A 92 -12.68 8.05 -5.00
CA ALA A 92 -13.03 9.30 -4.36
C ALA A 92 -14.52 9.35 -3.98
N ALA A 93 -15.40 8.88 -4.86
CA ALA A 93 -16.84 8.83 -4.59
C ALA A 93 -17.16 7.98 -3.36
N TYR A 94 -16.54 6.80 -3.23
CA TYR A 94 -16.71 5.95 -2.06
C TYR A 94 -16.14 6.59 -0.78
N HIS A 95 -14.89 7.08 -0.79
CA HIS A 95 -14.29 7.64 0.43
C HIS A 95 -14.99 8.93 0.90
N ARG A 96 -15.65 9.69 0.01
CA ARG A 96 -16.48 10.84 0.41
C ARG A 96 -17.65 10.40 1.29
N THR A 97 -18.22 9.21 1.11
CA THR A 97 -19.32 8.72 1.96
C THR A 97 -18.87 8.35 3.37
N GLN A 98 -17.56 8.20 3.60
CA GLN A 98 -16.97 7.85 4.90
C GLN A 98 -16.61 9.07 5.75
N ARG A 99 -16.80 10.29 5.24
CA ARG A 99 -16.57 11.52 6.03
C ARG A 99 -17.69 11.68 7.06
N HIS A 100 -17.30 11.87 8.32
CA HIS A 100 -18.27 12.08 9.40
C HIS A 100 -18.49 13.58 9.61
N ALA A 101 -19.74 13.97 9.83
CA ALA A 101 -20.06 15.32 10.26
C ALA A 101 -19.55 15.55 11.71
N GLU A 102 -19.36 16.81 12.07
CA GLU A 102 -19.13 17.19 13.46
C GLU A 102 -20.25 16.64 14.35
N ILE A 103 -19.86 15.97 15.44
CA ILE A 103 -20.80 15.59 16.50
C ILE A 103 -20.73 16.67 17.58
N ARG A 104 -21.88 17.27 17.92
CA ARG A 104 -21.99 18.31 18.93
C ARG A 104 -23.02 17.93 20.00
N HIS A 105 -22.66 18.13 21.25
CA HIS A 105 -23.53 17.93 22.40
C HIS A 105 -23.51 19.19 23.29
N ASP A 106 -24.67 19.83 23.42
CA ASP A 106 -24.87 21.01 24.25
C ASP A 106 -25.53 20.63 25.58
N SER A 107 -24.99 21.16 26.68
CA SER A 107 -25.49 21.00 28.06
C SER A 107 -25.35 22.34 28.80
N PRO A 108 -26.14 22.65 29.85
CA PRO A 108 -26.02 23.92 30.56
C PRO A 108 -24.59 24.21 31.05
N GLY A 109 -23.95 25.23 30.47
CA GLY A 109 -22.57 25.62 30.77
C GLY A 109 -21.47 24.79 30.09
N MET A 110 -21.81 23.84 29.20
CA MET A 110 -20.85 22.95 28.55
C MET A 110 -21.23 22.63 27.11
N VAL A 111 -20.25 22.65 26.21
CA VAL A 111 -20.40 22.19 24.83
C VAL A 111 -19.28 21.20 24.54
N ILE A 112 -19.65 20.00 24.09
CA ILE A 112 -18.70 18.97 23.65
C ILE A 112 -18.81 18.86 22.13
N ARG A 113 -17.67 18.96 21.43
CA ARG A 113 -17.57 18.82 19.98
C ARG A 113 -16.57 17.70 19.65
N SER A 114 -16.93 16.83 18.73
CA SER A 114 -16.02 15.86 18.12
C SER A 114 -15.85 16.22 16.65
N LEU A 115 -14.61 16.49 16.27
CA LEU A 115 -14.21 16.94 14.94
C LEU A 115 -13.22 15.93 14.36
N GLN A 116 -13.29 15.72 13.05
CA GLN A 116 -12.26 15.02 12.30
C GLN A 116 -11.42 16.06 11.55
N GLN A 117 -10.12 16.08 11.83
CA GLN A 117 -9.16 16.94 11.13
C GLN A 117 -8.19 16.06 10.33
N PRO A 118 -7.89 16.42 9.08
CA PRO A 118 -6.82 15.74 8.34
C PRO A 118 -5.48 16.00 9.02
N VAL A 119 -4.53 15.10 8.77
CA VAL A 119 -3.12 15.37 9.04
C VAL A 119 -2.60 16.42 8.06
N ASP A 120 -1.49 17.07 8.38
CA ASP A 120 -0.89 18.08 7.51
C ASP A 120 -0.20 17.42 6.31
N ARG A 121 0.58 16.36 6.57
CA ARG A 121 1.35 15.61 5.57
C ARG A 121 1.11 14.10 5.65
N ALA A 122 0.79 13.45 4.52
CA ALA A 122 0.64 12.00 4.43
C ALA A 122 1.64 11.37 3.45
N GLY A 123 2.43 10.42 3.95
CA GLY A 123 3.35 9.61 3.15
C GLY A 123 2.69 8.34 2.63
N CYS A 124 2.67 8.17 1.31
CA CYS A 124 2.21 6.99 0.60
C CYS A 124 3.43 6.21 0.10
N TYR A 125 3.62 4.99 0.59
CA TYR A 125 4.63 4.09 0.04
C TYR A 125 3.99 3.18 -1.01
N VAL A 126 4.58 3.12 -2.20
CA VAL A 126 4.16 2.22 -3.28
C VAL A 126 5.30 1.27 -3.62
N PRO A 127 5.07 -0.06 -3.64
CA PRO A 127 6.08 -1.02 -4.05
C PRO A 127 6.54 -0.79 -5.50
N GLY A 128 7.68 -1.37 -5.85
CA GLY A 128 8.15 -1.46 -7.24
C GLY A 128 9.03 -2.70 -7.46
N GLY A 129 9.69 -2.75 -8.60
CA GLY A 129 10.57 -3.85 -9.00
C GLY A 129 9.86 -4.97 -9.76
N ARG A 130 8.94 -5.71 -9.13
CA ARG A 130 8.26 -6.86 -9.77
C ARG A 130 7.19 -6.47 -10.79
N ALA A 131 6.50 -5.37 -10.53
CA ALA A 131 5.47 -4.81 -11.40
C ALA A 131 5.30 -3.31 -11.11
N ALA A 132 4.60 -2.61 -11.99
CA ALA A 132 4.11 -1.27 -11.74
C ALA A 132 2.77 -1.34 -10.99
N TYR A 133 2.58 -0.49 -9.98
CA TYR A 133 1.39 -0.51 -9.11
C TYR A 133 0.65 0.84 -9.11
N PRO A 134 0.10 1.30 -10.25
CA PRO A 134 -0.65 2.55 -10.30
C PRO A 134 -1.91 2.52 -9.43
N SER A 135 -2.54 1.35 -9.27
CA SER A 135 -3.70 1.16 -8.39
C SER A 135 -3.37 1.47 -6.92
N THR A 136 -2.19 1.06 -6.43
CA THR A 136 -1.73 1.36 -5.07
C THR A 136 -1.52 2.85 -4.86
N VAL A 137 -1.03 3.58 -5.88
CA VAL A 137 -0.95 5.05 -5.83
C VAL A 137 -2.34 5.63 -5.60
N LEU A 138 -3.31 5.25 -6.43
CA LEU A 138 -4.68 5.77 -6.32
C LEU A 138 -5.32 5.41 -4.96
N MET A 139 -5.18 4.15 -4.52
CA MET A 139 -5.77 3.65 -3.28
C MET A 139 -5.14 4.24 -2.01
N THR A 140 -3.97 4.85 -2.09
CA THR A 140 -3.32 5.51 -0.94
C THR A 140 -3.47 7.03 -0.98
N ALA A 141 -3.26 7.65 -2.14
CA ALA A 141 -3.28 9.10 -2.29
C ALA A 141 -4.70 9.69 -2.37
N VAL A 142 -5.63 9.05 -3.10
CA VAL A 142 -6.99 9.59 -3.28
C VAL A 142 -7.74 9.69 -1.95
N PRO A 143 -7.70 8.71 -1.02
CA PRO A 143 -8.32 8.87 0.29
C PRO A 143 -7.72 10.03 1.10
N ALA A 144 -6.41 10.26 1.02
CA ALA A 144 -5.76 11.39 1.69
C ALA A 144 -6.26 12.75 1.14
N LYS A 145 -6.39 12.87 -0.18
CA LYS A 145 -6.98 14.06 -0.82
C LYS A 145 -8.44 14.26 -0.44
N VAL A 146 -9.24 13.20 -0.39
CA VAL A 146 -10.65 13.28 0.06
C VAL A 146 -10.76 13.70 1.53
N ALA A 147 -9.83 13.26 2.37
CA ALA A 147 -9.76 13.68 3.77
C ALA A 147 -9.37 15.17 3.93
N GLY A 148 -8.72 15.76 2.93
CA GLY A 148 -8.26 17.15 2.93
C GLY A 148 -6.83 17.33 3.45
N VAL A 149 -5.99 16.30 3.34
CA VAL A 149 -4.56 16.40 3.65
C VAL A 149 -3.91 17.44 2.73
N ALA A 150 -3.13 18.35 3.32
CA ALA A 150 -2.53 19.47 2.57
C ALA A 150 -1.41 18.99 1.65
N GLU A 151 -0.55 18.08 2.13
CA GLU A 151 0.56 17.54 1.35
C GLU A 151 0.56 16.00 1.34
N VAL A 152 0.36 15.42 0.17
CA VAL A 152 0.46 13.98 -0.09
C VAL A 152 1.80 13.72 -0.76
N VAL A 153 2.65 12.98 -0.05
CA VAL A 153 4.00 12.60 -0.48
C VAL A 153 3.99 11.14 -0.90
N LEU A 154 4.56 10.81 -2.05
CA LEU A 154 4.65 9.46 -2.59
C LEU A 154 6.12 9.02 -2.65
N CYS A 155 6.44 7.87 -2.05
CA CYS A 155 7.74 7.22 -2.24
C CYS A 155 7.57 5.94 -3.05
N VAL A 156 8.38 5.81 -4.11
CA VAL A 156 8.43 4.63 -4.98
C VAL A 156 9.88 4.26 -5.22
N PRO A 157 10.30 2.99 -5.05
CA PRO A 157 11.65 2.59 -5.45
C PRO A 157 11.88 2.88 -6.93
N PRO A 158 13.05 3.43 -7.30
CA PRO A 158 13.39 3.57 -8.71
C PRO A 158 13.58 2.18 -9.35
N GLY A 159 13.29 2.08 -10.65
CA GLY A 159 13.68 0.92 -11.43
C GLY A 159 15.19 0.86 -11.71
N PRO A 160 15.67 -0.16 -12.42
CA PRO A 160 17.09 -0.38 -12.68
C PRO A 160 17.81 0.76 -13.41
N GLU A 161 17.07 1.65 -14.08
CA GLU A 161 17.61 2.87 -14.73
C GLU A 161 17.54 4.13 -13.85
N GLY A 162 17.19 3.99 -12.56
CA GLY A 162 17.02 5.13 -11.65
C GLY A 162 15.71 5.90 -11.86
N ARG A 163 14.75 5.35 -12.62
CA ARG A 163 13.48 6.03 -12.98
C ARG A 163 12.27 5.28 -12.46
N ILE A 164 11.20 6.02 -12.21
CA ILE A 164 9.87 5.46 -11.89
C ILE A 164 9.12 5.21 -13.20
N ASP A 165 8.31 4.16 -13.23
CA ASP A 165 7.46 3.83 -14.38
C ASP A 165 6.48 4.97 -14.72
N ASP A 166 6.34 5.29 -16.02
CA ASP A 166 5.46 6.36 -16.49
C ASP A 166 3.99 6.11 -16.06
N VAL A 167 3.50 4.87 -15.94
CA VAL A 167 2.13 4.61 -15.48
C VAL A 167 1.93 4.94 -13.99
N VAL A 168 2.98 4.77 -13.18
CA VAL A 168 2.95 5.13 -11.75
C VAL A 168 2.97 6.64 -11.59
N LEU A 169 3.81 7.34 -12.38
CA LEU A 169 3.84 8.80 -12.40
C LEU A 169 2.53 9.41 -12.92
N ALA A 170 1.92 8.79 -13.94
CA ALA A 170 0.61 9.18 -14.44
C ALA A 170 -0.47 9.02 -13.36
N ALA A 171 -0.47 7.90 -12.62
CA ALA A 171 -1.39 7.69 -11.51
C ALA A 171 -1.18 8.72 -10.38
N ALA A 172 0.07 9.08 -10.08
CA ALA A 172 0.40 10.13 -9.10
C ALA A 172 -0.14 11.50 -9.54
N ALA A 173 -0.01 11.83 -10.83
CA ALA A 173 -0.58 13.05 -11.42
C ALA A 173 -2.11 13.05 -11.33
N VAL A 174 -2.76 11.94 -11.69
CA VAL A 174 -4.23 11.77 -11.62
C VAL A 174 -4.75 11.88 -10.19
N ALA A 175 -4.02 11.34 -9.21
CA ALA A 175 -4.34 11.43 -7.78
C ALA A 175 -3.89 12.76 -7.12
N GLU A 176 -3.35 13.69 -7.90
CA GLU A 176 -2.91 15.02 -7.44
C GLU A 176 -1.84 14.98 -6.34
N VAL A 177 -0.98 13.97 -6.33
CA VAL A 177 0.16 13.87 -5.39
C VAL A 177 1.06 15.10 -5.48
N ASP A 178 1.46 15.66 -4.34
CA ASP A 178 2.20 16.93 -4.27
C ASP A 178 3.72 16.73 -4.42
N GLU A 179 4.25 15.64 -3.87
CA GLU A 179 5.68 15.30 -3.95
C GLU A 179 5.85 13.83 -4.28
N VAL A 180 6.69 13.51 -5.25
CA VAL A 180 7.06 12.13 -5.58
C VAL A 180 8.56 11.96 -5.40
N TYR A 181 8.96 10.94 -4.66
CA TYR A 181 10.35 10.62 -4.37
C TYR A 181 10.72 9.22 -4.90
N ALA A 182 11.82 9.16 -5.63
CA ALA A 182 12.38 7.92 -6.17
C ALA A 182 13.24 7.20 -5.12
N VAL A 183 12.60 6.71 -4.05
CA VAL A 183 13.22 5.98 -2.94
C VAL A 183 12.28 4.89 -2.45
N GLY A 184 12.81 3.70 -2.15
CA GLY A 184 12.05 2.53 -1.70
C GLY A 184 12.47 1.97 -0.34
N GLY A 185 11.92 0.81 0.00
CA GLY A 185 12.39 -0.01 1.12
C GLY A 185 12.23 0.63 2.51
N ALA A 186 12.99 0.12 3.47
CA ALA A 186 13.01 0.64 4.84
C ALA A 186 13.58 2.07 4.90
N GLN A 187 14.50 2.41 3.99
CA GLN A 187 15.10 3.73 3.91
C GLN A 187 14.09 4.82 3.51
N ALA A 188 13.14 4.52 2.62
CA ALA A 188 12.03 5.43 2.31
C ALA A 188 11.13 5.68 3.52
N ILE A 189 10.82 4.62 4.28
CA ILE A 189 10.01 4.75 5.50
C ILE A 189 10.74 5.59 6.56
N ALA A 190 12.05 5.39 6.71
CA ALA A 190 12.86 6.20 7.62
C ALA A 190 12.90 7.68 7.18
N ALA A 191 13.08 7.95 5.89
CA ALA A 191 13.07 9.31 5.35
C ALA A 191 11.72 10.01 5.56
N LEU A 192 10.61 9.32 5.32
CA LEU A 192 9.28 9.85 5.59
C LEU A 192 9.04 10.09 7.10
N ALA A 193 9.57 9.22 7.96
CA ALA A 193 9.33 9.33 9.40
C ALA A 193 10.18 10.40 10.09
N TYR A 194 11.43 10.57 9.68
CA TYR A 194 12.40 11.43 10.37
C TYR A 194 12.87 12.64 9.56
N GLY A 195 12.61 12.63 8.26
CA GLY A 195 13.13 13.62 7.32
C GLY A 195 14.59 13.37 6.95
N THR A 196 14.98 13.99 5.83
CA THR A 196 16.36 14.16 5.36
C THR A 196 16.52 15.57 4.79
N GLU A 197 17.66 15.89 4.19
CA GLU A 197 17.87 17.14 3.47
C GLU A 197 16.90 17.32 2.29
N SER A 198 16.51 16.22 1.64
CA SER A 198 15.61 16.23 0.48
C SER A 198 14.15 15.86 0.80
N VAL A 199 13.90 15.05 1.82
CA VAL A 199 12.57 14.54 2.16
C VAL A 199 12.12 15.17 3.48
N SER A 200 11.07 15.98 3.46
CA SER A 200 10.48 16.47 4.72
C SER A 200 9.65 15.37 5.39
N PRO A 201 9.66 15.28 6.74
CA PRO A 201 8.91 14.25 7.45
C PRO A 201 7.39 14.41 7.26
N VAL A 202 6.64 13.34 7.49
CA VAL A 202 5.18 13.28 7.38
C VAL A 202 4.53 12.86 8.69
N ASP A 203 3.22 13.07 8.84
CA ASP A 203 2.49 12.72 10.08
C ASP A 203 2.01 11.27 10.07
N VAL A 204 1.74 10.70 8.89
CA VAL A 204 1.25 9.32 8.71
C VAL A 204 1.92 8.66 7.51
N ILE A 205 2.21 7.37 7.60
CA ILE A 205 2.74 6.57 6.50
C ILE A 205 1.83 5.38 6.19
N VAL A 206 1.32 5.31 4.96
CA VAL A 206 0.43 4.25 4.46
C VAL A 206 1.03 3.50 3.26
N GLY A 207 0.33 2.47 2.80
CA GLY A 207 0.72 1.65 1.65
C GLY A 207 1.38 0.32 1.99
N PRO A 208 1.20 -0.74 1.18
CA PRO A 208 1.79 -2.04 1.43
C PRO A 208 3.28 -2.06 1.06
N GLY A 209 4.03 -3.04 1.56
CA GLY A 209 5.41 -3.26 1.15
C GLY A 209 5.91 -4.62 1.57
N ASN A 210 7.16 -4.93 1.21
CA ASN A 210 7.80 -6.17 1.65
C ASN A 210 8.04 -6.17 3.17
N VAL A 211 8.60 -7.27 3.68
CA VAL A 211 8.90 -7.44 5.11
C VAL A 211 9.75 -6.30 5.70
N TYR A 212 10.70 -5.73 4.94
CA TYR A 212 11.53 -4.60 5.39
C TYR A 212 10.69 -3.34 5.59
N VAL A 213 9.78 -3.04 4.67
CA VAL A 213 8.85 -1.90 4.77
C VAL A 213 7.88 -2.09 5.93
N ALA A 214 7.32 -3.29 6.07
CA ALA A 214 6.38 -3.61 7.16
C ALA A 214 7.04 -3.45 8.54
N ILE A 215 8.24 -4.01 8.72
CA ILE A 215 9.02 -3.86 9.95
C ILE A 215 9.42 -2.40 10.16
N ALA A 216 9.84 -1.68 9.11
CA ALA A 216 10.22 -0.27 9.26
C ALA A 216 9.05 0.58 9.76
N LYS A 217 7.84 0.36 9.21
CA LYS A 217 6.61 1.01 9.69
C LYS A 217 6.33 0.70 11.15
N ARG A 218 6.56 -0.56 11.57
CA ARG A 218 6.43 -0.96 12.98
C ARG A 218 7.41 -0.22 13.88
N GLU A 219 8.67 -0.10 13.45
CA GLU A 219 9.73 0.54 14.23
C GLU A 219 9.57 2.06 14.34
N VAL A 220 8.97 2.71 13.34
CA VAL A 220 8.70 4.17 13.38
C VAL A 220 7.32 4.53 13.96
N ALA A 221 6.49 3.54 14.27
CA ALA A 221 5.19 3.75 14.88
C ALA A 221 5.32 4.54 16.19
N GLY A 222 4.51 5.59 16.34
CA GLY A 222 4.56 6.50 17.49
C GLY A 222 5.46 7.72 17.28
N THR A 223 6.37 7.69 16.31
CA THR A 223 6.94 8.93 15.72
C THR A 223 5.97 9.47 14.67
N VAL A 224 5.45 8.58 13.83
CA VAL A 224 4.41 8.85 12.84
C VAL A 224 3.25 7.86 13.00
N GLY A 225 2.08 8.24 12.52
CA GLY A 225 0.95 7.34 12.38
C GLY A 225 1.25 6.24 11.36
N VAL A 226 0.95 5.00 11.70
CA VAL A 226 0.96 3.88 10.74
C VAL A 226 -0.28 3.03 10.97
N PRO A 227 -0.85 2.40 9.93
CA PRO A 227 -1.95 1.46 10.11
C PRO A 227 -1.58 0.35 11.10
N SER A 228 -2.53 -0.01 11.97
CA SER A 228 -2.34 -1.02 13.02
C SER A 228 -2.20 -2.45 12.49
N ALA A 229 -2.56 -2.67 11.23
CA ALA A 229 -2.39 -3.95 10.55
C ALA A 229 -1.12 -3.91 9.69
N PHE A 230 -0.15 -4.75 10.05
CA PHE A 230 0.99 -5.01 9.18
C PHE A 230 0.57 -5.97 8.08
N ALA A 231 1.02 -5.71 6.85
CA ALA A 231 0.66 -6.53 5.69
C ALA A 231 1.13 -7.98 5.90
N GLY A 232 0.18 -8.89 6.06
CA GLY A 232 0.40 -10.33 5.88
C GLY A 232 0.29 -10.72 4.41
N PRO A 233 0.47 -12.00 4.06
CA PRO A 233 0.18 -12.49 2.72
C PRO A 233 -1.26 -12.14 2.34
N SER A 234 -1.48 -11.74 1.09
CA SER A 234 -2.84 -11.48 0.60
C SER A 234 -3.66 -12.77 0.61
N GLU A 235 -4.97 -12.65 0.80
CA GLU A 235 -5.89 -13.78 0.73
C GLU A 235 -7.20 -13.44 0.05
N VAL A 236 -7.80 -14.44 -0.62
CA VAL A 236 -9.16 -14.39 -1.18
C VAL A 236 -9.89 -15.67 -0.79
N VAL A 237 -11.15 -15.52 -0.37
CA VAL A 237 -12.08 -16.63 -0.13
C VAL A 237 -13.24 -16.50 -1.11
N VAL A 238 -13.34 -17.45 -2.04
CA VAL A 238 -14.48 -17.57 -2.95
C VAL A 238 -15.47 -18.55 -2.33
N VAL A 239 -16.72 -18.11 -2.14
CA VAL A 239 -17.81 -18.94 -1.65
C VAL A 239 -18.74 -19.22 -2.83
N ALA A 240 -18.89 -20.50 -3.20
CA ALA A 240 -19.62 -20.88 -4.40
C ALA A 240 -20.54 -22.08 -4.16
N ASP A 241 -21.61 -22.14 -4.94
CA ASP A 241 -22.57 -23.24 -4.97
C ASP A 241 -22.85 -23.71 -6.41
N ALA A 242 -23.76 -24.66 -6.56
CA ALA A 242 -24.11 -25.25 -7.86
C ALA A 242 -24.65 -24.24 -8.90
N THR A 243 -25.05 -23.05 -8.48
CA THR A 243 -25.55 -21.99 -9.37
C THR A 243 -24.46 -21.05 -9.86
N SER A 244 -23.26 -21.17 -9.27
CA SER A 244 -22.12 -20.31 -9.58
C SER A 244 -21.42 -20.77 -10.87
N PRO A 245 -21.13 -19.87 -11.83
CA PRO A 245 -20.34 -20.23 -13.00
C PRO A 245 -18.93 -20.66 -12.61
N VAL A 246 -18.61 -21.94 -12.77
CA VAL A 246 -17.34 -22.54 -12.32
C VAL A 246 -16.10 -21.88 -12.90
N GLU A 247 -16.19 -21.39 -14.14
CA GLU A 247 -15.09 -20.68 -14.81
C GLU A 247 -14.75 -19.36 -14.10
N LEU A 248 -15.76 -18.61 -13.63
CA LEU A 248 -15.55 -17.35 -12.92
C LEU A 248 -14.98 -17.60 -11.52
N VAL A 249 -15.48 -18.62 -10.81
CA VAL A 249 -14.95 -19.05 -9.52
C VAL A 249 -13.47 -19.42 -9.63
N ALA A 250 -13.10 -20.17 -10.68
CA ALA A 250 -11.71 -20.53 -10.93
C ALA A 250 -10.85 -19.31 -11.24
N ILE A 251 -11.35 -18.36 -12.05
CA ILE A 251 -10.66 -17.10 -12.35
C ILE A 251 -10.38 -16.32 -11.07
N ASP A 252 -11.35 -16.14 -10.17
CA ASP A 252 -11.16 -15.40 -8.92
C ASP A 252 -10.08 -16.04 -8.02
N ILE A 253 -10.02 -17.37 -7.97
CA ILE A 253 -8.96 -18.11 -7.25
C ILE A 253 -7.60 -17.86 -7.92
N CYS A 254 -7.54 -17.92 -9.26
CA CYS A 254 -6.32 -17.71 -10.02
C CYS A 254 -5.76 -16.28 -9.86
N VAL A 255 -6.63 -15.26 -9.87
CA VAL A 255 -6.25 -13.84 -9.70
C VAL A 255 -5.54 -13.62 -8.36
N GLN A 256 -5.97 -14.30 -7.30
CA GLN A 256 -5.27 -14.22 -6.02
C GLN A 256 -3.94 -14.98 -6.04
N ALA A 257 -3.89 -16.15 -6.70
CA ALA A 257 -2.69 -16.96 -6.77
C ALA A 257 -1.55 -16.32 -7.59
N GLU A 258 -1.87 -15.50 -8.61
CA GLU A 258 -0.86 -14.79 -9.39
C GLU A 258 -0.22 -13.60 -8.66
N HIS A 259 -0.86 -13.09 -7.59
CA HIS A 259 -0.39 -11.91 -6.85
C HIS A 259 0.97 -12.14 -6.16
N GLY A 260 1.33 -13.39 -5.87
CA GLY A 260 2.64 -13.73 -5.33
C GLY A 260 2.71 -15.15 -4.76
N PRO A 261 3.93 -15.66 -4.50
CA PRO A 261 4.15 -17.04 -4.07
C PRO A 261 3.51 -17.39 -2.73
N ASP A 262 3.25 -16.38 -1.89
CA ASP A 262 2.69 -16.53 -0.55
C ASP A 262 1.18 -16.22 -0.49
N GLY A 263 0.55 -15.86 -1.62
CA GLY A 263 -0.87 -15.54 -1.68
C GLY A 263 -1.75 -16.77 -1.37
N LEU A 264 -2.78 -16.58 -0.56
CA LEU A 264 -3.70 -17.65 -0.16
C LEU A 264 -5.03 -17.53 -0.89
N ALA A 265 -5.41 -18.55 -1.67
CA ALA A 265 -6.69 -18.59 -2.35
C ALA A 265 -7.52 -19.79 -1.87
N TRP A 266 -8.77 -19.53 -1.49
CA TRP A 266 -9.66 -20.51 -0.89
C TRP A 266 -10.95 -20.63 -1.68
N LEU A 267 -11.43 -21.87 -1.87
CA LEU A 267 -12.78 -22.17 -2.32
C LEU A 267 -13.55 -22.80 -1.16
N VAL A 268 -14.69 -22.22 -0.81
CA VAL A 268 -15.65 -22.80 0.12
C VAL A 268 -16.92 -23.12 -0.66
N CYS A 269 -17.27 -24.41 -0.73
CA CYS A 269 -18.49 -24.87 -1.40
C CYS A 269 -19.13 -26.03 -0.63
N TRP A 270 -20.41 -26.27 -0.88
CA TRP A 270 -21.16 -27.40 -0.33
C TRP A 270 -21.62 -28.40 -1.40
N ASP A 271 -21.24 -28.18 -2.66
CA ASP A 271 -21.48 -29.09 -3.77
C ASP A 271 -20.14 -29.69 -4.24
N PRO A 272 -19.94 -31.03 -4.14
CA PRO A 272 -18.74 -31.67 -4.63
C PRO A 272 -18.45 -31.42 -6.11
N ALA A 273 -19.47 -31.28 -6.96
CA ALA A 273 -19.33 -31.07 -8.39
C ALA A 273 -18.81 -29.67 -8.75
N VAL A 274 -18.90 -28.71 -7.83
CA VAL A 274 -18.31 -27.37 -8.00
C VAL A 274 -16.81 -27.39 -7.67
N ALA A 275 -16.40 -28.29 -6.77
CA ALA A 275 -14.99 -28.45 -6.38
C ALA A 275 -14.18 -29.33 -7.35
N ASP A 276 -14.85 -30.25 -8.06
CA ASP A 276 -14.26 -31.18 -9.03
C ASP A 276 -14.06 -30.50 -10.39
#